data_AF-D8F9T3-F1
#
_entry.id   AF-D8F9T3-F1
#
_cell.length_a   1.000
_cell.length_b   1.000
_cell.length_c   1.000
_cell.angle_alpha   90.00
_cell.angle_beta   90.00
_cell.angle_gamma   90.00
#
_symmetry.space_group_name_H-M   'P 1'
#
loop_
_entity.id
_entity.type
_entity.pdbx_description
1 polymer ?
#
loop_
_entity_poly.entity_id
_entity_poly.type
_entity_poly.pdbx_seq_one_letter_code
_entity_poly.pdbx_strand_id
1 'polypeptide(L)'
;MVIGSNPELFPQGIQTGYRMKDGRPSKKLEIDIRRIEIDGIAHTIRPSFVMPYGTAFTDDVEKGIFLRKFDVPFWALSYVFGKNPMFWCRIEQGLGRNSIVGTTIKLAADEKHSRLRGEKVYVATTVGTQCVLGAAVSENAKESGLTEAYGKFKEECRNIRQNLLIQMAGRQR
;
A
#
# COMPACT_ATOMS: atom_id res chain seq x y z
N MET A 1 11.99 -20.32 4.54
CA MET A 1 12.43 -19.25 3.61
C MET A 1 11.20 -18.48 3.17
N VAL A 2 11.19 -17.14 3.23
CA VAL A 2 9.98 -16.29 3.04
C VAL A 2 9.21 -16.61 1.75
N ILE A 3 9.93 -16.93 0.65
CA ILE A 3 9.35 -17.30 -0.65
C ILE A 3 8.51 -18.58 -0.58
N GLY A 4 8.98 -19.61 0.12
CA GLY A 4 8.27 -20.89 0.22
C GLY A 4 7.05 -20.83 1.14
N SER A 5 7.03 -19.89 2.09
CA SER A 5 5.92 -19.72 3.04
C SER A 5 4.80 -18.83 2.52
N ASN A 6 5.09 -17.91 1.59
CA ASN A 6 4.11 -16.98 1.03
C ASN A 6 4.36 -16.75 -0.48
N PRO A 7 4.23 -17.78 -1.33
CA PRO A 7 4.51 -17.69 -2.76
C PRO A 7 3.65 -16.66 -3.50
N GLU A 8 2.44 -16.38 -3.01
CA GLU A 8 1.50 -15.41 -3.54
C GLU A 8 1.99 -13.96 -3.43
N LEU A 9 3.02 -13.68 -2.63
CA LEU A 9 3.62 -12.34 -2.49
C LEU A 9 4.57 -11.98 -3.62
N PHE A 10 4.89 -12.93 -4.49
CA PHE A 10 5.94 -12.79 -5.48
C PHE A 10 5.42 -13.02 -6.90
N PRO A 11 6.15 -12.55 -7.93
CA PRO A 11 5.81 -12.85 -9.32
C PRO A 11 5.69 -14.36 -9.56
N GLN A 12 4.75 -14.74 -10.41
CA GLN A 12 4.65 -16.10 -10.91
C GLN A 12 6.00 -16.48 -11.55
N GLY A 13 6.55 -17.62 -11.17
CA GLY A 13 7.91 -18.02 -11.56
C GLY A 13 8.95 -17.95 -10.45
N ILE A 14 8.76 -17.18 -9.37
CA ILE A 14 9.81 -17.09 -8.33
C ILE A 14 10.12 -18.44 -7.65
N GLN A 15 9.16 -19.37 -7.70
CA GLN A 15 9.32 -20.72 -7.18
C GLN A 15 10.33 -21.56 -7.97
N THR A 16 10.51 -21.27 -9.26
CA THR A 16 11.55 -21.91 -10.10
C THR A 16 12.92 -21.28 -9.86
N GLY A 17 12.96 -20.11 -9.23
CA GLY A 17 14.17 -19.41 -8.82
C GLY A 17 14.17 -17.95 -9.30
N TYR A 18 15.29 -17.28 -9.08
CA TYR A 18 15.56 -15.94 -9.61
C TYR A 18 17.06 -15.79 -9.88
N ARG A 19 17.42 -14.87 -10.77
CA ARG A 19 18.82 -14.49 -11.04
C ARG A 19 19.06 -13.06 -10.57
N MET A 20 20.21 -12.80 -9.96
CA MET A 20 20.65 -11.43 -9.74
C MET A 20 21.00 -10.79 -11.08
N LYS A 21 20.36 -9.67 -11.43
CA LYS A 21 20.59 -8.98 -12.70
C LYS A 21 21.72 -7.96 -12.55
N ASP A 22 21.47 -6.90 -11.79
CA ASP A 22 22.42 -5.80 -11.54
C ASP A 22 21.94 -4.89 -10.39
N GLY A 23 22.71 -3.84 -10.11
CA GLY A 23 22.34 -2.74 -9.21
C GLY A 23 22.05 -1.45 -9.99
N ARG A 24 21.07 -0.68 -9.52
CA ARG A 24 20.77 0.66 -10.02
C ARG A 24 20.91 1.68 -8.89
N PRO A 25 21.80 2.67 -9.00
CA PRO A 25 21.94 3.71 -7.99
C PRO A 25 20.70 4.61 -7.98
N SER A 26 20.20 4.90 -6.78
CA SER A 26 19.14 5.87 -6.55
C SER A 26 19.74 7.27 -6.55
N LYS A 27 19.37 8.12 -7.52
CA LYS A 27 19.81 9.53 -7.53
C LYS A 27 19.33 10.35 -6.33
N LYS A 28 18.28 9.90 -5.62
CA LYS A 28 17.68 10.65 -4.50
C LYS A 28 18.28 10.32 -3.14
N LEU A 29 18.71 9.07 -2.95
CA LEU A 29 19.15 8.54 -1.65
C LEU A 29 20.54 7.92 -1.72
N GLU A 30 21.17 7.91 -2.90
CA GLU A 30 22.52 7.40 -3.13
C GLU A 30 22.72 5.94 -2.68
N ILE A 31 21.64 5.16 -2.68
CA ILE A 31 21.66 3.72 -2.42
C ILE A 31 21.62 2.91 -3.70
N ASP A 32 22.28 1.76 -3.70
CA ASP A 32 22.18 0.78 -4.78
C ASP A 32 20.93 -0.08 -4.63
N ILE A 33 20.01 0.07 -5.58
CA ILE A 33 18.79 -0.70 -5.64
C ILE A 33 19.02 -1.94 -6.50
N ARG A 34 18.89 -3.12 -5.89
CA ARG A 34 19.08 -4.41 -6.57
C ARG A 34 17.94 -4.70 -7.55
N ARG A 35 18.29 -5.28 -8.70
CA ARG A 35 17.34 -5.84 -9.66
C ARG A 35 17.58 -7.34 -9.80
N ILE A 36 16.48 -8.08 -9.83
CA ILE A 36 16.46 -9.54 -10.05
C ILE A 36 15.71 -9.84 -11.33
N GLU A 37 15.97 -10.99 -11.92
CA GLU A 37 15.25 -11.52 -13.07
C GLU A 37 14.52 -12.79 -12.68
N ILE A 38 13.25 -12.87 -13.02
CA ILE A 38 12.35 -14.01 -12.81
C ILE A 38 11.68 -14.26 -14.15
N ASP A 39 11.82 -15.46 -14.71
CA ASP A 39 11.26 -15.84 -16.02
C ASP A 39 11.55 -14.81 -17.15
N GLY A 40 12.78 -14.27 -17.17
CA GLY A 40 13.20 -13.26 -18.16
C GLY A 40 12.65 -11.85 -17.92
N ILE A 41 11.86 -11.64 -16.85
CA ILE A 41 11.31 -10.34 -16.46
C ILE A 41 12.16 -9.73 -15.36
N ALA A 42 12.63 -8.50 -15.58
CA ALA A 42 13.43 -7.77 -14.60
C ALA A 42 12.54 -7.06 -13.56
N HIS A 43 12.72 -7.41 -12.29
CA HIS A 43 12.08 -6.81 -11.13
C HIS A 43 13.06 -5.96 -10.32
N THR A 44 12.58 -4.83 -9.81
CA THR A 44 13.35 -3.97 -8.90
C THR A 44 12.96 -4.26 -7.46
N ILE A 45 13.92 -4.65 -6.62
CA ILE A 45 13.69 -4.87 -5.20
C ILE A 45 13.58 -3.51 -4.52
N ARG A 46 12.43 -3.22 -3.91
CA ARG A 46 12.24 -2.00 -3.12
C ARG A 46 12.62 -2.28 -1.67
N PRO A 47 13.65 -1.63 -1.12
CA PRO A 47 14.02 -1.82 0.27
C PRO A 47 12.92 -1.31 1.20
N SER A 48 12.65 -2.04 2.28
CA SER A 48 11.66 -1.68 3.29
C SER A 48 12.08 -0.47 4.14
N PHE A 49 13.38 -0.22 4.28
CA PHE A 49 13.94 0.91 5.05
C PHE A 49 13.89 2.26 4.30
N VAL A 50 13.16 2.33 3.19
CA VAL A 50 13.08 3.50 2.31
C VAL A 50 11.61 3.84 2.06
N MET A 51 11.27 5.12 2.19
CA MET A 51 9.93 5.62 1.89
C MET A 51 9.57 5.45 0.40
N PRO A 52 8.28 5.33 0.05
CA PRO A 52 7.82 5.25 -1.33
C PRO A 52 8.45 6.31 -2.23
N TYR A 53 8.81 5.93 -3.46
CA TYR A 53 9.53 6.78 -4.43
C TYR A 53 10.93 7.26 -3.99
N GLY A 54 11.51 6.66 -2.96
CA GLY A 54 12.85 7.00 -2.47
C GLY A 54 12.92 8.43 -1.97
N THR A 55 11.90 8.88 -1.23
CA THR A 55 11.79 10.26 -0.74
C THR A 55 12.59 10.52 0.53
N ALA A 56 12.78 9.50 1.37
CA ALA A 56 13.55 9.54 2.61
C ALA A 56 13.83 8.10 3.10
N PHE A 57 14.75 7.94 4.05
CA PHE A 57 14.84 6.72 4.84
C PHE A 57 13.69 6.66 5.85
N THR A 58 13.23 5.46 6.19
CA THR A 58 12.14 5.28 7.16
C THR A 58 12.51 5.87 8.51
N ASP A 59 13.73 5.62 8.97
CA ASP A 59 14.22 6.00 10.30
C ASP A 59 14.28 7.52 10.48
N ASP A 60 14.54 8.26 9.40
CA ASP A 60 14.59 9.73 9.40
C ASP A 60 13.21 10.37 9.60
N VAL A 61 12.14 9.71 9.16
CA VAL A 61 10.79 10.29 9.11
C VAL A 61 9.80 9.63 10.05
N GLU A 62 10.09 8.43 10.56
CA GLU A 62 9.20 7.62 11.40
C GLU A 62 8.61 8.42 12.55
N LYS A 63 9.46 9.10 13.33
CA LYS A 63 9.04 9.89 14.50
C LYS A 63 8.15 11.07 14.12
N GLY A 64 8.47 11.76 13.02
CA GLY A 64 7.66 12.86 12.51
C GLY A 64 6.30 12.40 12.00
N ILE A 65 6.25 11.27 11.29
CA ILE A 65 5.00 10.65 10.82
C ILE A 65 4.17 10.14 12.00
N PHE A 66 4.79 9.54 13.02
CA PHE A 66 4.09 9.11 14.22
C PHE A 66 3.32 10.26 14.87
N LEU A 67 3.93 11.44 14.96
CA LEU A 67 3.29 12.63 15.52
C LEU A 67 2.11 13.15 14.68
N ARG A 68 2.05 12.84 13.38
CA ARG A 68 0.88 13.18 12.55
C ARG A 68 -0.39 12.49 13.02
N LYS A 69 -0.30 11.37 13.75
CA LYS A 69 -1.47 10.72 14.40
C LYS A 69 -2.17 11.61 15.42
N PHE A 70 -1.48 12.62 15.95
CA PHE A 70 -2.02 13.57 16.93
C PHE A 70 -2.28 14.94 16.30
N ASP A 71 -2.46 15.00 14.97
CA ASP A 71 -2.71 16.21 14.21
C ASP A 71 -1.65 17.33 14.35
N VAL A 72 -0.42 16.97 14.74
CA VAL A 72 0.68 17.93 14.89
C VAL A 72 0.94 18.65 13.56
N PRO A 73 0.85 19.99 13.49
CA PRO A 73 0.96 20.71 12.23
C PRO A 73 2.35 20.59 11.61
N PHE A 74 2.44 20.63 10.27
CA PHE A 74 3.70 20.43 9.55
C PHE A 74 4.81 21.42 9.91
N TRP A 75 4.46 22.67 10.27
CA TRP A 75 5.44 23.65 10.71
C TRP A 75 6.12 23.23 12.03
N ALA A 76 5.40 22.56 12.93
CA ALA A 76 5.95 22.06 14.18
C ALA A 76 6.89 20.88 13.93
N LEU A 77 6.54 19.99 12.98
CA LEU A 77 7.47 18.94 12.54
C LEU A 77 8.75 19.53 11.94
N SER A 78 8.61 20.58 11.13
CA SER A 78 9.76 21.33 10.60
C SER A 78 10.63 21.95 11.68
N TYR A 79 10.02 22.48 12.73
CA TYR A 79 10.74 23.06 13.86
C TYR A 79 11.54 22.00 14.64
N VAL A 80 10.96 20.82 14.87
CA VAL A 80 11.59 19.76 15.70
C VAL A 80 12.55 18.87 14.91
N PHE A 81 12.19 18.47 13.70
CA PHE A 81 12.91 17.47 12.90
C PHE A 81 13.60 18.07 11.66
N GLY A 82 13.50 19.39 11.47
CA GLY A 82 14.02 20.06 10.27
C GLY A 82 13.18 19.78 9.03
N LYS A 83 13.76 20.07 7.85
CA LYS A 83 13.07 20.10 6.54
C LYS A 83 11.94 21.12 6.49
N ASN A 84 11.46 21.45 5.30
CA ASN A 84 10.34 22.39 5.15
C ASN A 84 8.98 21.71 5.39
N PRO A 85 7.92 22.47 5.73
CA PRO A 85 6.60 21.88 6.01
C PRO A 85 6.04 21.07 4.83
N MET A 86 6.35 21.50 3.61
CA MET A 86 5.93 20.82 2.38
C MET A 86 6.63 19.47 2.15
N PHE A 87 7.78 19.23 2.77
CA PHE A 87 8.43 17.92 2.77
C PHE A 87 7.58 16.94 3.59
N TRP A 88 7.24 17.30 4.83
CA TRP A 88 6.41 16.48 5.72
C TRP A 88 5.03 16.18 5.14
N CYS A 89 4.39 17.19 4.56
CA CYS A 89 3.11 17.03 3.86
C CYS A 89 3.20 16.02 2.71
N ARG A 90 4.28 16.04 1.92
CA ARG A 90 4.50 15.08 0.83
C ARG A 90 4.80 13.66 1.32
N ILE A 91 5.50 13.54 2.44
CA ILE A 91 5.80 12.25 3.08
C ILE A 91 4.50 11.57 3.55
N GLU A 92 3.64 12.31 4.27
CA GLU A 92 2.34 11.80 4.73
C GLU A 92 1.43 11.41 3.55
N GLN A 93 1.27 12.31 2.57
CA GLN A 93 0.51 11.99 1.35
C GLN A 93 1.09 10.80 0.59
N GLY A 94 2.40 10.59 0.65
CA GLY A 94 3.08 9.46 0.02
C GLY A 94 2.61 8.11 0.54
N LEU A 95 2.24 8.02 1.81
CA LEU A 95 1.70 6.79 2.41
C LEU A 95 0.32 6.44 1.83
N GLY A 96 -0.55 7.45 1.67
CA GLY A 96 -1.91 7.26 1.14
C GLY A 96 -1.98 6.93 -0.36
N ARG A 97 -0.87 7.07 -1.11
CA ARG A 97 -0.84 6.72 -2.54
C ARG A 97 -0.70 5.21 -2.78
N ASN A 98 -0.21 4.47 -1.79
CA ASN A 98 -0.09 3.03 -1.93
C ASN A 98 -1.46 2.40 -1.72
N SER A 99 -1.85 1.51 -2.62
CA SER A 99 -3.08 0.78 -2.42
C SER A 99 -2.93 -0.17 -1.22
N ILE A 100 -3.75 0.06 -0.20
CA ILE A 100 -3.87 -0.83 0.96
C ILE A 100 -4.26 -2.24 0.50
N VAL A 101 -5.13 -2.31 -0.50
CA VAL A 101 -5.69 -3.52 -1.11
C VAL A 101 -4.65 -4.32 -1.91
N GLY A 102 -3.59 -3.67 -2.42
CA GLY A 102 -2.47 -4.33 -3.09
C GLY A 102 -1.54 -5.10 -2.14
N THR A 103 -1.79 -5.00 -0.83
CA THR A 103 -1.06 -5.74 0.20
C THR A 103 -1.76 -7.07 0.40
N THR A 104 -1.05 -8.18 0.24
CA THR A 104 -1.65 -9.51 0.44
C THR A 104 -1.95 -9.72 1.91
N ILE A 105 -3.24 -9.70 2.26
CA ILE A 105 -3.73 -9.75 3.62
C ILE A 105 -4.83 -10.80 3.70
N LYS A 106 -4.86 -11.59 4.79
CA LYS A 106 -6.00 -12.47 5.08
C LYS A 106 -7.21 -11.61 5.43
N LEU A 107 -8.29 -11.80 4.69
CA LEU A 107 -9.49 -10.97 4.78
C LEU A 107 -10.49 -11.55 5.79
N ALA A 108 -11.11 -10.66 6.55
CA ALA A 108 -12.37 -10.88 7.23
C ALA A 108 -13.35 -9.79 6.78
N ALA A 109 -14.64 -10.11 6.79
CA ALA A 109 -15.71 -9.19 6.46
C ALA A 109 -16.61 -9.03 7.69
N ASP A 110 -17.06 -7.81 7.97
CA ASP A 110 -17.97 -7.51 9.07
C ASP A 110 -18.91 -6.35 8.71
N GLU A 111 -20.12 -6.37 9.25
CA GLU A 111 -21.13 -5.33 9.03
C GLU A 111 -21.36 -4.46 10.27
N LYS A 112 -20.95 -3.20 10.20
CA LYS A 112 -21.28 -2.23 11.24
C LYS A 112 -22.63 -1.58 10.97
N HIS A 113 -23.57 -1.74 11.90
CA HIS A 113 -24.82 -1.00 11.91
C HIS A 113 -24.59 0.45 12.34
N SER A 114 -25.05 1.42 11.55
CA SER A 114 -24.89 2.84 11.82
C SER A 114 -26.10 3.66 11.35
N ARG A 115 -26.03 4.99 11.49
CA ARG A 115 -27.04 5.92 10.95
C ARG A 115 -26.36 7.02 10.15
N LEU A 116 -26.88 7.32 8.97
CA LEU A 116 -26.45 8.44 8.14
C LEU A 116 -27.63 9.40 8.00
N ARG A 117 -27.46 10.66 8.43
CA ARG A 117 -28.53 11.68 8.45
C ARG A 117 -29.83 11.22 9.12
N GLY A 118 -29.73 10.34 10.12
CA GLY A 118 -30.87 9.80 10.86
C GLY A 118 -31.46 8.51 10.28
N GLU A 119 -31.10 8.11 9.06
CA GLU A 119 -31.54 6.87 8.42
C GLU A 119 -30.61 5.71 8.77
N LYS A 120 -31.16 4.49 8.95
CA LYS A 120 -30.35 3.30 9.25
C LYS A 120 -29.55 2.90 8.02
N VAL A 121 -28.25 2.73 8.19
CA VAL A 121 -27.34 2.27 7.15
C VAL A 121 -26.44 1.18 7.71
N TYR A 122 -25.85 0.39 6.82
CA TYR A 122 -24.94 -0.68 7.14
C TYR A 122 -23.61 -0.38 6.47
N VAL A 123 -22.53 -0.41 7.22
CA VAL A 123 -21.18 -0.21 6.67
C VAL A 123 -20.54 -1.58 6.56
N ALA A 124 -20.43 -2.07 5.32
CA ALA A 124 -19.71 -3.28 4.99
C ALA A 124 -18.21 -2.97 5.11
N THR A 125 -17.53 -3.65 6.01
CA THR A 125 -16.10 -3.47 6.25
C THR A 125 -15.34 -4.73 5.88
N THR A 126 -14.32 -4.58 5.05
CA THR A 126 -13.35 -5.63 4.79
C THR A 126 -12.09 -5.30 5.58
N VAL A 127 -11.69 -6.20 6.48
CA VAL A 127 -10.55 -6.02 7.37
C VAL A 127 -9.53 -7.11 7.16
N GLY A 128 -8.30 -6.86 7.59
CA GLY A 128 -7.28 -7.89 7.66
C GLY A 128 -5.98 -7.36 8.24
N THR A 129 -5.22 -8.25 8.89
CA THR A 129 -3.99 -7.90 9.65
C THR A 129 -4.20 -6.66 10.54
N GLN A 130 -5.30 -6.65 11.31
CA GLN A 130 -5.66 -5.53 12.21
C GLN A 130 -5.85 -4.17 11.52
N CYS A 131 -6.09 -4.15 10.21
CA CYS A 131 -6.33 -2.96 9.42
C CYS A 131 -7.69 -3.03 8.71
N VAL A 132 -8.34 -1.88 8.53
CA VAL A 132 -9.52 -1.76 7.65
C VAL A 132 -9.01 -1.55 6.22
N LEU A 133 -9.38 -2.47 5.32
CA LEU A 133 -8.90 -2.51 3.94
C LEU A 133 -9.91 -1.89 2.98
N GLY A 134 -11.19 -2.02 3.29
CA GLY A 134 -12.28 -1.43 2.53
C GLY A 134 -13.46 -1.13 3.44
N ALA A 135 -14.18 -0.05 3.14
CA ALA A 135 -15.44 0.28 3.81
C ALA A 135 -16.40 0.87 2.78
N ALA A 136 -17.60 0.32 2.70
CA ALA A 136 -18.64 0.80 1.81
C ALA A 136 -19.99 0.86 2.54
N VAL A 137 -20.71 1.96 2.34
CA VAL A 137 -22.05 2.13 2.89
C VAL A 137 -23.05 1.38 2.02
N SER A 138 -23.95 0.66 2.67
CA SER A 138 -25.14 0.05 2.12
C SER A 138 -26.39 0.61 2.81
N GLU A 139 -27.41 0.92 2.03
CA GLU A 139 -28.68 1.47 2.54
C GLU A 139 -29.54 0.40 3.24
N ASN A 140 -29.22 -0.88 3.06
CA ASN A 140 -29.96 -1.98 3.69
C ASN A 140 -29.06 -3.20 3.96
N ALA A 141 -29.47 -4.07 4.88
CA ALA A 141 -28.77 -5.31 5.22
C ALA A 141 -29.19 -6.51 4.35
N LYS A 142 -29.87 -6.28 3.22
CA LYS A 142 -30.23 -7.40 2.33
C LYS A 142 -28.99 -7.85 1.58
N GLU A 143 -29.03 -9.10 1.15
CA GLU A 143 -27.96 -9.72 0.36
C GLU A 143 -27.57 -8.87 -0.86
N SER A 144 -28.53 -8.28 -1.56
CA SER A 144 -28.27 -7.39 -2.71
C SER A 144 -27.47 -6.15 -2.33
N GLY A 145 -27.85 -5.48 -1.23
CA GLY A 145 -27.19 -4.26 -0.76
C GLY A 145 -25.79 -4.53 -0.20
N LEU A 146 -25.59 -5.65 0.49
CA LEU A 146 -24.26 -6.05 0.99
C LEU A 146 -23.36 -6.56 -0.13
N THR A 147 -23.90 -7.30 -1.11
CA THR A 147 -23.15 -7.76 -2.28
C THR A 147 -22.61 -6.59 -3.09
N GLU A 148 -23.40 -5.54 -3.28
CA GLU A 148 -22.95 -4.31 -3.94
C GLU A 148 -21.84 -3.61 -3.12
N ALA A 149 -22.04 -3.46 -1.81
CA ALA A 149 -21.08 -2.78 -0.94
C ALA A 149 -19.73 -3.51 -0.87
N TYR A 150 -19.72 -4.83 -0.65
CA TYR A 150 -18.50 -5.65 -0.73
C TYR A 150 -17.94 -5.74 -2.16
N GLY A 151 -18.80 -5.61 -3.18
CA GLY A 151 -18.44 -5.55 -4.59
C GLY A 151 -17.48 -4.40 -4.91
N LYS A 152 -17.63 -3.24 -4.27
CA LYS A 152 -16.72 -2.08 -4.44
C LYS A 152 -15.28 -2.44 -4.11
N PHE A 153 -15.05 -3.04 -2.94
CA PHE A 153 -13.71 -3.50 -2.56
C PHE A 153 -13.16 -4.55 -3.54
N LYS A 154 -14.00 -5.49 -3.99
CA LYS A 154 -13.63 -6.50 -5.00
C LYS A 154 -13.21 -5.86 -6.34
N GLU A 155 -13.88 -4.80 -6.78
CA GLU A 155 -13.52 -4.06 -7.99
C GLU A 155 -12.22 -3.27 -7.82
N GLU A 156 -12.02 -2.63 -6.66
CA GLU A 156 -10.76 -1.98 -6.30
C GLU A 156 -9.59 -2.98 -6.33
N CYS A 157 -9.77 -4.19 -5.78
CA CYS A 157 -8.79 -5.29 -5.89
C CYS A 157 -8.44 -5.63 -7.35
N ARG A 158 -9.45 -5.72 -8.23
CA ARG A 158 -9.26 -6.08 -9.65
C ARG A 158 -8.50 -5.00 -10.41
N ASN A 159 -8.79 -3.72 -10.14
CA ASN A 159 -8.08 -2.59 -10.74
C ASN A 159 -6.58 -2.60 -10.41
N ILE A 160 -6.21 -3.07 -9.23
CA ILE A 160 -4.80 -3.21 -8.84
C ILE A 160 -4.12 -4.35 -9.59
N ARG A 161 -4.79 -5.49 -9.79
CA ARG A 161 -4.23 -6.59 -10.61
C ARG A 161 -3.90 -6.11 -12.03
N GLN A 162 -4.78 -5.31 -12.64
CA GLN A 162 -4.55 -4.71 -13.96
C GLN A 162 -3.35 -3.74 -13.93
N ASN A 163 -3.27 -2.86 -12.92
CA ASN A 163 -2.17 -1.90 -12.78
C ASN A 163 -0.83 -2.54 -12.43
N LEU A 164 -0.82 -3.61 -11.63
CA LEU A 164 0.39 -4.41 -11.36
C LEU A 164 0.89 -5.08 -12.66
N LEU A 165 -0.02 -5.66 -13.45
CA LEU A 165 0.31 -6.24 -14.76
C LEU A 165 0.86 -5.18 -15.74
N ILE A 166 0.25 -4.00 -15.79
CA ILE A 166 0.72 -2.87 -16.63
C ILE A 166 2.06 -2.31 -16.14
N GLN A 167 2.27 -2.19 -14.82
CA GLN A 167 3.56 -1.74 -14.26
C GLN A 167 4.69 -2.76 -14.47
N MET A 168 4.35 -4.06 -14.54
CA MET A 168 5.28 -5.13 -14.90
C MET A 168 5.61 -5.12 -16.41
N ALA A 169 4.62 -4.85 -17.27
CA ALA A 169 4.81 -4.79 -18.73
C ALA A 169 5.47 -3.49 -19.23
N GLY A 170 5.18 -2.34 -18.60
CA GLY A 170 5.66 -1.01 -19.02
C GLY A 170 7.07 -0.63 -18.57
N ARG A 171 7.84 -1.55 -17.97
CA ARG A 171 9.22 -1.33 -17.49
C ARG A 171 10.31 -1.89 -18.39
N GLN A 172 9.99 -2.28 -19.62
CA GLN A 172 10.99 -2.50 -20.67
C GLN A 172 11.43 -1.16 -21.27
N ARG A 173 12.37 -0.49 -20.61
CA ARG A 173 13.28 0.50 -21.21
C ARG A 173 14.66 0.35 -20.59
#